data_AF-A0A5B8VJP9-F1
#
_entry.id   AF-A0A5B8VJP9-F1
#
_cell.length_a   1.000
_cell.length_b   1.000
_cell.length_c   1.000
_cell.angle_alpha   90.00
_cell.angle_beta   90.00
_cell.angle_gamma   90.00
#
_symmetry.space_group_name_H-M   'P 1'
#
loop_
_entity.id
_entity.type
_entity.pdbx_description
1 polymer ?
#
loop_
_entity_poly.entity_id
_entity_poly.type
_entity_poly.pdbx_seq_one_letter_code
_entity_poly.pdbx_strand_id
1 'polypeptide(L)'
;MYKRIYIVFLITFALFVSYNTSKAQFGTTYSTIRTPYGKATIQTPGMGFMPIYNHGVRPAMKKYDYTVTLKSGEVYKGKGKIQLYKHKCYIRFYRGKKFKIFYPVDTKSISMITSNGRKMTGIPAFNDSCWLFKVYEGKINKYAIMPEWGSPYFSAIQKDKNKPPSNSPKNML
;
A
#
# COMPACT_ATOMS: atom_id res chain seq x y z
N MET A 1 54.18 10.81 8.27
CA MET A 1 52.94 11.34 8.90
C MET A 1 51.64 10.87 8.25
N TYR A 2 51.53 10.84 6.91
CA TYR A 2 50.29 10.54 6.18
C TYR A 2 49.67 9.14 6.44
N LYS A 3 50.47 8.13 6.78
CA LYS A 3 49.99 6.75 7.02
C LYS A 3 49.10 6.61 8.25
N ARG A 4 49.31 7.45 9.29
CA ARG A 4 48.49 7.45 10.52
C ARG A 4 47.13 8.12 10.31
N ILE A 5 47.07 9.12 9.44
CA ILE A 5 45.83 9.85 9.11
C ILE A 5 44.86 8.97 8.32
N TYR A 6 45.37 8.15 7.39
CA TYR A 6 44.56 7.22 6.61
C TYR A 6 43.88 6.14 7.48
N ILE A 7 44.58 5.64 8.51
CA ILE A 7 44.04 4.61 9.40
C ILE A 7 42.89 5.17 10.24
N VAL A 8 43.03 6.40 10.75
CA VAL A 8 41.96 7.07 11.51
C VAL A 8 40.73 7.31 10.63
N PHE A 9 40.93 7.73 9.37
CA PHE A 9 39.84 7.94 8.42
C PHE A 9 39.10 6.64 8.03
N LEU A 10 39.83 5.53 7.88
CA LEU A 10 39.23 4.23 7.59
C LEU A 10 38.41 3.68 8.78
N ILE A 11 38.88 3.90 10.02
CA ILE A 11 38.17 3.47 11.23
C ILE A 11 36.88 4.28 11.42
N THR A 12 36.91 5.60 11.22
CA THR A 12 35.70 6.44 11.34
C THR A 12 34.70 6.15 10.22
N PHE A 13 35.15 5.88 9.00
CA PHE A 13 34.29 5.48 7.89
C PHE A 13 33.61 4.12 8.14
N ALA A 14 34.35 3.14 8.66
CA ALA A 14 33.79 1.83 8.99
C ALA A 14 32.72 1.91 10.08
N LEU A 15 32.95 2.70 11.14
CA LEU A 15 31.99 2.93 12.20
C LEU A 15 30.70 3.62 11.70
N PHE A 16 30.82 4.53 10.74
CA PHE A 16 29.69 5.23 10.13
C PHE A 16 28.81 4.30 9.26
N VAL A 17 29.42 3.31 8.60
CA VAL A 17 28.68 2.30 7.79
C VAL A 17 27.91 1.33 8.69
N SER A 18 28.47 0.94 9.84
CA SER A 18 27.80 0.04 10.80
C SER A 18 26.62 0.66 11.55
N TYR A 19 26.51 2.00 11.62
CA TYR A 19 25.36 2.65 12.29
C TYR A 19 24.05 2.57 11.48
N ASN A 20 24.12 2.19 10.20
CA ASN A 20 22.96 2.19 9.30
C ASN A 20 22.29 0.81 9.13
N THR A 21 22.63 -0.20 9.94
CA THR A 21 21.86 -1.45 9.97
C THR A 21 20.52 -1.22 10.67
N SER A 22 19.60 -0.64 9.92
CA SER A 22 18.19 -0.52 10.27
C SER A 22 17.60 -1.93 10.37
N LYS A 23 17.22 -2.32 11.59
CA LYS A 23 16.45 -3.55 11.84
C LYS A 23 15.09 -3.41 11.18
N ALA A 24 14.87 -4.11 10.08
CA ALA A 24 13.55 -4.26 9.49
C ALA A 24 12.69 -5.14 10.42
N GLN A 25 11.87 -4.51 11.26
CA GLN A 25 10.87 -5.24 12.05
C GLN A 25 9.67 -5.53 11.15
N PHE A 26 9.57 -6.77 10.67
CA PHE A 26 8.32 -7.30 10.12
C PHE A 26 7.30 -7.37 11.27
N GLY A 27 6.18 -6.68 11.15
CA GLY A 27 5.11 -6.72 12.16
C GLY A 27 4.51 -8.12 12.23
N THR A 28 5.01 -8.97 13.13
CA THR A 28 4.38 -10.25 13.47
C THR A 28 3.16 -10.00 14.35
N THR A 29 1.99 -10.40 13.87
CA THR A 29 0.75 -10.38 14.67
C THR A 29 0.65 -11.69 15.44
N TYR A 30 0.47 -11.63 16.76
CA TYR A 30 0.28 -12.82 17.59
C TYR A 30 -1.21 -13.10 17.74
N SER A 31 -1.63 -14.35 17.50
CA SER A 31 -2.99 -14.80 17.84
C SER A 31 -2.91 -15.80 18.99
N THR A 32 -3.69 -15.58 20.05
CA THR A 32 -3.85 -16.55 21.13
C THR A 32 -4.93 -17.56 20.74
N ILE A 33 -4.58 -18.85 20.71
CA ILE A 33 -5.56 -19.93 20.61
C ILE A 33 -5.75 -20.58 21.99
N ARG A 34 -6.98 -21.02 22.29
CA ARG A 34 -7.25 -21.88 23.45
C ARG A 34 -7.09 -23.33 23.01
N THR A 35 -6.08 -24.01 23.56
CA THR A 35 -5.91 -25.45 23.40
C THR A 35 -6.37 -26.16 24.68
N PRO A 36 -6.61 -27.49 24.64
CA PRO A 36 -6.92 -28.28 25.84
C PRO A 36 -5.85 -28.17 26.95
N TYR A 37 -4.62 -27.78 26.61
CA TYR A 37 -3.50 -27.62 27.53
C TYR A 37 -3.27 -26.16 27.98
N GLY A 38 -4.20 -25.26 27.69
CA GLY A 38 -4.12 -23.85 28.07
C GLY A 38 -3.98 -22.89 26.87
N LYS A 39 -3.78 -21.61 27.17
CA LYS A 39 -3.61 -20.56 26.17
C LYS A 39 -2.23 -20.67 25.52
N ALA A 40 -2.20 -20.94 24.22
CA ALA A 40 -0.97 -20.94 23.43
C ALA A 40 -0.91 -19.69 22.53
N THR A 41 0.20 -18.96 22.59
CA THR A 41 0.45 -17.80 21.72
C THR A 41 1.20 -18.29 20.50
N ILE A 42 0.57 -18.30 19.33
CA ILE A 42 1.22 -18.70 18.08
C ILE A 42 1.62 -17.42 17.34
N GLN A 43 2.85 -17.40 16.82
CA GLN A 43 3.23 -16.45 15.76
C GLN A 43 2.40 -16.79 14.53
N THR A 44 1.26 -16.14 14.36
CA THR A 44 0.59 -16.15 13.06
C THR A 44 1.52 -15.36 12.14
N PRO A 45 1.94 -15.89 10.97
CA PRO A 45 2.47 -15.04 9.92
C PRO A 45 1.40 -13.97 9.70
N GLY A 46 1.71 -12.75 10.15
CA GLY A 46 0.73 -11.70 10.25
C GLY A 46 0.08 -11.56 8.89
N MET A 47 -1.19 -11.95 8.78
CA MET A 47 -2.03 -11.52 7.67
C MET A 47 -1.81 -10.01 7.64
N GLY A 48 -1.13 -9.54 6.60
CA GLY A 48 -0.72 -8.14 6.45
C GLY A 48 -1.95 -7.28 6.27
N PHE A 49 -2.70 -7.10 7.35
CA PHE A 49 -3.88 -6.29 7.39
C PHE A 49 -3.41 -4.86 7.11
N MET A 50 -4.05 -4.29 6.11
CA MET A 50 -3.77 -2.96 5.59
C MET A 50 -3.64 -1.95 6.73
N PRO A 51 -2.55 -1.18 6.82
CA PRO A 51 -2.51 -0.01 7.70
C PRO A 51 -3.47 1.03 7.10
N ILE A 52 -4.74 0.92 7.49
CA ILE A 52 -5.82 1.78 7.05
C ILE A 52 -5.66 3.11 7.80
N TYR A 53 -4.81 3.97 7.26
CA TYR A 53 -4.54 5.34 7.68
C TYR A 53 -3.66 5.46 8.93
N ASN A 54 -2.48 6.06 8.74
CA ASN A 54 -1.48 6.31 9.79
C ASN A 54 -1.95 7.29 10.89
N HIS A 55 -3.16 7.86 10.79
CA HIS A 55 -3.64 8.95 11.66
C HIS A 55 -5.14 8.88 12.04
N GLY A 56 -5.83 7.73 11.88
CA GLY A 56 -7.25 7.60 12.29
C GLY A 56 -8.28 8.38 11.46
N VAL A 57 -7.85 9.29 10.59
CA VAL A 57 -8.72 10.03 9.66
C VAL A 57 -9.04 9.16 8.44
N ARG A 58 -10.34 8.95 8.17
CA ARG A 58 -10.81 8.27 6.96
C ARG A 58 -11.05 9.33 5.87
N PRO A 59 -10.25 9.38 4.80
CA PRO A 59 -10.52 10.29 3.70
C PRO A 59 -11.88 9.97 3.07
N ALA A 60 -12.61 11.02 2.70
CA ALA A 60 -13.88 10.88 2.01
C ALA A 60 -13.64 10.35 0.60
N MET A 61 -13.97 9.07 0.36
CA MET A 61 -13.87 8.47 -0.96
C MET A 61 -14.84 9.16 -1.94
N LYS A 62 -14.30 9.77 -3.00
CA LYS A 62 -15.06 10.47 -4.04
C LYS A 62 -15.53 9.51 -5.14
N LYS A 63 -16.57 9.93 -5.87
CA LYS A 63 -17.03 9.25 -7.09
C LYS A 63 -16.20 9.73 -8.28
N TYR A 64 -15.73 8.82 -9.10
CA TYR A 64 -14.99 9.13 -10.34
C TYR A 64 -15.48 8.26 -11.50
N ASP A 65 -15.11 8.64 -12.71
CA ASP A 65 -15.21 7.81 -13.91
C ASP A 65 -14.04 6.81 -13.92
N TYR A 66 -14.37 5.54 -13.68
CA TYR A 66 -13.40 4.46 -13.60
C TYR A 66 -13.47 3.57 -14.84
N THR A 67 -12.31 3.03 -15.22
CA THR A 67 -12.16 1.93 -16.17
C THR A 67 -11.53 0.75 -15.43
N VAL A 68 -12.29 -0.33 -15.26
CA VAL A 68 -11.85 -1.57 -14.61
C VAL A 68 -11.54 -2.60 -15.70
N THR A 69 -10.34 -3.18 -15.65
CA THR A 69 -9.93 -4.27 -16.53
C THR A 69 -9.82 -5.55 -15.71
N LEU A 70 -10.62 -6.55 -16.05
CA LEU A 70 -10.63 -7.84 -15.38
C LEU A 70 -9.44 -8.70 -15.79
N LYS A 71 -9.10 -9.69 -14.97
CA LYS A 71 -8.09 -10.71 -15.32
C LYS A 71 -8.51 -11.52 -16.56
N SER A 72 -9.81 -11.67 -16.80
CA SER A 72 -10.37 -12.27 -18.02
C SER A 72 -10.19 -11.44 -19.29
N GLY A 73 -9.76 -10.18 -19.18
CA GLY A 73 -9.62 -9.25 -20.31
C GLY A 73 -10.84 -8.35 -20.53
N GLU A 74 -11.98 -8.62 -19.90
CA GLU A 74 -13.16 -7.74 -19.99
C GLU A 74 -12.88 -6.35 -19.41
N VAL A 75 -13.43 -5.32 -20.06
CA VAL A 75 -13.27 -3.93 -19.65
C VAL A 75 -14.62 -3.31 -19.33
N TYR A 76 -14.73 -2.73 -18.14
CA TYR A 76 -15.91 -2.02 -17.67
C TYR A 76 -15.58 -0.56 -17.46
N LYS A 77 -16.45 0.33 -17.95
CA LYS A 77 -16.34 1.78 -17.74
C LYS A 77 -17.59 2.27 -17.02
N GLY A 78 -17.42 3.15 -16.03
CA GLY A 78 -18.56 3.75 -15.35
C GLY A 78 -18.20 4.59 -14.15
N LYS A 79 -19.19 5.34 -13.66
CA LYS A 79 -19.08 6.11 -12.43
C LYS A 79 -19.20 5.19 -11.22
N GLY A 80 -18.21 5.25 -10.35
CA GLY A 80 -18.15 4.43 -9.16
C GLY A 80 -17.49 5.15 -7.99
N LYS A 81 -17.66 4.60 -6.79
CA LYS A 81 -16.92 4.99 -5.58
C LYS A 81 -16.24 3.75 -5.03
N ILE A 82 -14.94 3.83 -4.75
CA ILE A 82 -14.24 2.78 -4.01
C ILE A 82 -14.74 2.80 -2.58
N GLN A 83 -15.19 1.65 -2.10
CA GLN A 83 -15.67 1.45 -0.76
C GLN A 83 -14.76 0.46 -0.03
N LEU A 84 -14.64 0.66 1.27
CA LEU A 84 -13.84 -0.17 2.15
C LEU A 84 -14.76 -0.84 3.15
N TYR A 85 -14.73 -2.17 3.22
CA TYR A 85 -15.49 -2.97 4.18
C TYR A 85 -14.62 -4.11 4.71
N LYS A 86 -14.55 -4.26 6.04
CA LYS A 86 -13.74 -5.29 6.72
C LYS A 86 -12.32 -5.43 6.12
N HIS A 87 -11.64 -4.30 5.93
CA HIS A 87 -10.29 -4.21 5.36
C HIS A 87 -10.14 -4.64 3.88
N LYS A 88 -11.25 -4.84 3.15
CA LYS A 88 -11.25 -5.12 1.71
C LYS A 88 -11.89 -3.96 0.95
N CYS A 89 -11.27 -3.58 -0.16
CA CYS A 89 -11.83 -2.62 -1.09
C CYS A 89 -12.70 -3.31 -2.12
N TYR A 90 -13.73 -2.61 -2.55
CA TYR A 90 -14.52 -2.97 -3.72
C TYR A 90 -15.02 -1.71 -4.39
N ILE A 91 -15.40 -1.82 -5.66
CA ILE A 91 -16.04 -0.71 -6.38
C ILE A 91 -17.38 -1.19 -6.94
N ARG A 92 -18.40 -0.34 -6.81
CA ARG A 92 -19.73 -0.60 -7.34
C ARG A 92 -19.96 0.29 -8.56
N PHE A 93 -20.26 -0.33 -9.70
CA PHE A 93 -20.69 0.35 -10.92
C PHE A 93 -22.19 0.21 -11.08
N TYR A 94 -22.85 1.31 -11.42
CA TYR A 94 -24.28 1.34 -11.69
C TYR A 94 -24.53 1.38 -13.20
N ARG A 95 -25.47 0.56 -13.66
CA ARG A 95 -26.01 0.57 -15.03
C ARG A 95 -27.54 0.60 -14.91
N GLY A 96 -28.11 1.80 -14.91
CA GLY A 96 -29.53 2.01 -14.58
C GLY A 96 -29.84 1.60 -13.15
N LYS A 97 -30.87 0.75 -12.95
CA LYS A 97 -31.27 0.22 -11.63
C LYS A 97 -30.41 -0.94 -11.13
N LYS A 98 -29.55 -1.52 -11.98
CA LYS A 98 -28.68 -2.65 -11.62
C LYS A 98 -27.29 -2.14 -11.24
N PHE A 99 -26.61 -2.88 -10.35
CA PHE A 99 -25.21 -2.63 -10.04
C PHE A 99 -24.37 -3.89 -10.19
N LYS A 100 -23.09 -3.71 -10.53
CA LYS A 100 -22.06 -4.74 -10.51
C LYS A 100 -20.96 -4.34 -9.54
N ILE A 101 -20.46 -5.30 -8.77
CA ILE A 101 -19.36 -5.10 -7.83
C ILE A 101 -18.11 -5.71 -8.44
N PHE A 102 -16.99 -5.02 -8.30
CA PHE A 102 -15.67 -5.53 -8.65
C PHE A 102 -14.79 -5.54 -7.43
N TYR A 103 -13.95 -6.57 -7.31
CA TYR A 103 -12.97 -6.75 -6.25
C TYR A 103 -11.56 -6.78 -6.83
N PRO A 104 -10.52 -6.37 -6.08
CA PRO A 104 -9.16 -6.37 -6.60
C PRO A 104 -8.68 -7.74 -7.10
N VAL A 105 -9.13 -8.83 -6.45
CA VAL A 105 -8.82 -10.22 -6.81
C VAL A 105 -9.24 -10.60 -8.23
N ASP A 106 -10.31 -10.00 -8.77
CA ASP A 106 -10.81 -10.30 -10.13
C ASP A 106 -10.27 -9.32 -11.17
N THR A 107 -9.58 -8.26 -10.72
CA THR A 107 -9.10 -7.18 -11.57
C THR A 107 -7.63 -7.34 -11.88
N LYS A 108 -7.26 -7.01 -13.12
CA LYS A 108 -5.87 -6.80 -13.52
C LYS A 108 -5.42 -5.39 -13.13
N SER A 109 -6.29 -4.41 -13.37
CA SER A 109 -6.04 -3.00 -13.02
C SER A 109 -7.34 -2.22 -12.96
N ILE A 110 -7.33 -1.14 -12.20
CA ILE A 110 -8.36 -0.11 -12.23
C ILE A 110 -7.71 1.20 -12.66
N SER A 111 -8.36 2.01 -13.47
CA SER A 111 -7.88 3.35 -13.78
C SER A 111 -8.99 4.36 -13.70
N MET A 112 -8.65 5.62 -13.48
CA MET A 112 -9.61 6.71 -13.41
C MET A 112 -9.02 7.98 -14.01
N ILE A 113 -9.90 8.91 -14.38
CA ILE A 113 -9.53 10.26 -14.82
C ILE A 113 -9.93 11.23 -13.72
N THR A 114 -8.96 11.97 -13.18
CA THR A 114 -9.23 12.98 -12.15
C THR A 114 -9.98 14.18 -12.73
N SER A 115 -10.50 15.06 -11.87
CA SER A 115 -11.11 16.33 -12.29
C SER A 115 -10.20 17.18 -13.18
N ASN A 116 -8.88 17.00 -13.06
CA ASN A 116 -7.88 17.77 -13.80
C ASN A 116 -7.43 17.05 -15.08
N GLY A 117 -8.15 16.02 -15.53
CA GLY A 117 -7.84 15.25 -16.74
C GLY A 117 -6.70 14.25 -16.59
N ARG A 118 -6.10 14.12 -15.39
CA ARG A 118 -4.97 13.22 -15.17
C ARG A 118 -5.45 11.79 -14.98
N LYS A 119 -4.90 10.86 -15.77
CA LYS A 119 -5.15 9.43 -15.60
C LYS A 119 -4.34 8.89 -14.42
N MET A 120 -5.00 8.18 -13.51
CA MET A 120 -4.37 7.44 -12.42
C MET A 120 -4.69 5.96 -12.56
N THR A 121 -3.69 5.10 -12.49
CA THR A 121 -3.85 3.64 -12.53
C THR A 121 -3.59 3.06 -11.14
N GLY A 122 -4.54 2.27 -10.68
CA GLY A 122 -4.49 1.47 -9.48
C GLY A 122 -4.22 0.01 -9.80
N ILE A 123 -3.30 -0.59 -9.05
CA ILE A 123 -2.96 -2.01 -9.14
C ILE A 123 -3.48 -2.77 -7.91
N PRO A 124 -3.94 -4.02 -8.05
CA PRO A 124 -4.23 -4.87 -6.90
C PRO A 124 -3.00 -5.01 -6.00
N ALA A 125 -3.20 -4.89 -4.69
CA ALA A 125 -2.15 -4.93 -3.68
C ALA A 125 -2.67 -5.51 -2.37
N PHE A 126 -1.74 -5.73 -1.42
CA PHE A 126 -2.02 -6.29 -0.10
C PHE A 126 -2.81 -7.61 -0.20
N ASN A 127 -2.29 -8.56 -0.99
CA ASN A 127 -2.93 -9.84 -1.27
C ASN A 127 -4.35 -9.67 -1.85
N ASP A 128 -4.47 -8.87 -2.91
CA ASP A 128 -5.73 -8.59 -3.61
C ASP A 128 -6.86 -8.04 -2.73
N SER A 129 -6.52 -7.40 -1.61
CA SER A 129 -7.52 -6.78 -0.72
C SER A 129 -7.90 -5.38 -1.16
N CYS A 130 -6.99 -4.60 -1.76
CA CYS A 130 -7.27 -3.23 -2.23
C CYS A 130 -6.50 -2.86 -3.49
N TRP A 131 -6.91 -1.76 -4.13
CA TRP A 131 -6.12 -1.14 -5.21
C TRP A 131 -5.22 -0.04 -4.64
N LEU A 132 -3.98 0.04 -5.14
CA LEU A 132 -3.03 1.11 -4.83
C LEU A 132 -2.79 1.99 -6.05
N PHE A 133 -3.04 3.28 -5.89
CA PHE A 133 -2.81 4.33 -6.87
C PHE A 133 -1.55 5.10 -6.50
N LYS A 134 -0.69 5.38 -7.49
CA LYS A 134 0.46 6.28 -7.28
C LYS A 134 -0.06 7.71 -7.09
N VAL A 135 0.09 8.26 -5.89
CA VAL A 135 -0.40 9.61 -5.52
C VAL A 135 0.70 10.66 -5.48
N TYR A 136 1.96 10.23 -5.45
CA TYR A 136 3.13 11.10 -5.48
C TYR A 136 4.29 10.39 -6.15
N GLU A 137 5.04 11.15 -6.94
CA GLU A 137 6.25 10.70 -7.63
C GLU A 137 7.43 11.57 -7.19
N GLY A 138 8.52 10.92 -6.78
CA GLY A 138 9.71 11.57 -6.28
C GLY A 138 10.80 10.56 -5.98
N LYS A 139 11.75 10.89 -5.11
CA LYS A 139 12.78 9.94 -4.63
C LYS A 139 12.16 8.69 -4.00
N ILE A 140 11.01 8.86 -3.34
CA ILE A 140 10.18 7.78 -2.83
C ILE A 140 8.79 7.99 -3.42
N ASN A 141 8.33 7.03 -4.23
CA ASN A 141 6.97 7.08 -4.74
C ASN A 141 6.01 6.70 -3.61
N LYS A 142 4.88 7.40 -3.51
CA LYS A 142 3.85 7.12 -2.51
C LYS A 142 2.59 6.62 -3.20
N TYR A 143 1.99 5.61 -2.59
CA TYR A 143 0.79 4.97 -3.08
C TYR A 143 -0.31 5.03 -2.03
N ALA A 144 -1.54 5.29 -2.46
CA ALA A 144 -2.71 5.33 -1.60
C ALA A 144 -3.86 4.54 -2.22
N ILE A 145 -4.81 4.12 -1.39
CA ILE A 145 -6.07 3.52 -1.85
C ILE A 145 -6.94 4.58 -2.52
N MET A 146 -6.84 5.81 -2.02
CA MET A 146 -7.55 6.94 -2.60
C MET A 146 -6.81 7.42 -3.85
N PRO A 147 -7.48 7.45 -5.01
CA PRO A 147 -6.87 7.97 -6.23
C PRO A 147 -6.96 9.50 -6.21
N GLU A 148 -6.10 10.16 -5.44
CA GLU A 148 -6.01 11.62 -5.40
C GLU A 148 -4.55 12.05 -5.35
N TRP A 149 -4.15 12.88 -6.32
CA TRP A 149 -2.77 13.34 -6.38
C TRP A 149 -2.43 14.23 -5.17
N GLY A 150 -1.25 14.03 -4.58
CA GLY A 150 -0.83 14.77 -3.40
C GLY A 150 -1.55 14.38 -2.11
N SER A 151 -2.34 13.29 -2.12
CA SER A 151 -3.03 12.83 -0.91
C SER A 151 -2.04 12.58 0.24
N PRO A 152 -2.31 13.11 1.45
CA PRO A 152 -1.48 12.84 2.62
C PRO A 152 -1.68 11.41 3.16
N TYR A 153 -2.70 10.68 2.68
CA TYR A 153 -3.13 9.38 3.19
C TYR A 153 -2.51 8.19 2.43
N PHE A 154 -1.18 8.14 2.31
CA PHE A 154 -0.51 7.03 1.63
C PHE A 154 -0.50 5.76 2.50
N SER A 155 -0.65 4.60 1.86
CA SER A 155 -0.71 3.27 2.48
C SER A 155 0.55 2.44 2.19
N ALA A 156 1.27 2.80 1.12
CA ALA A 156 2.47 2.11 0.70
C ALA A 156 3.49 3.09 0.09
N ILE A 157 4.75 2.70 0.14
CA ILE A 157 5.88 3.43 -0.42
C ILE A 157 6.69 2.53 -1.34
N GLN A 158 7.34 3.13 -2.32
CA GLN A 158 8.27 2.45 -3.21
C GLN A 158 9.55 3.29 -3.26
N LYS A 159 10.62 2.77 -2.63
CA LYS A 159 11.95 3.39 -2.61
C LYS A 159 12.74 3.08 -3.88
N ASP A 160 12.56 1.87 -4.42
CA ASP A 160 13.22 1.39 -5.62
C ASP A 160 12.16 1.17 -6.71
N LYS A 161 12.35 1.81 -7.87
CA LYS A 161 11.41 1.74 -9.00
C LYS A 161 11.27 0.31 -9.55
N ASN A 162 12.28 -0.54 -9.35
CA ASN A 162 12.28 -1.92 -9.83
C ASN A 162 11.57 -2.88 -8.87
N LYS A 163 11.20 -2.44 -7.66
CA LYS A 163 10.52 -3.25 -6.66
C LYS A 163 9.05 -2.83 -6.53
N PRO A 164 8.14 -3.76 -6.20
CA PRO A 164 6.75 -3.41 -5.93
C PRO A 164 6.63 -2.51 -4.69
N PRO A 165 5.57 -1.69 -4.59
CA PRO A 165 5.32 -0.89 -3.40
C PRO A 165 5.13 -1.78 -2.17
N SER A 166 5.76 -1.40 -1.06
CA SER A 166 5.67 -2.08 0.24
C SER A 166 4.88 -1.24 1.23
N ASN A 167 4.28 -1.87 2.25
CA ASN A 167 3.55 -1.17 3.32
C ASN A 167 4.38 -0.01 3.87
N SER A 168 3.73 1.14 4.10
CA SER A 168 4.40 2.24 4.79
C SER A 168 4.77 1.78 6.21
N PRO A 169 6.02 1.96 6.66
CA PRO A 169 6.38 1.71 8.05
C PRO A 169 5.55 2.64 8.95
N LYS A 170 5.05 2.09 10.08
CA LYS A 170 4.23 2.82 11.06
C LYS A 170 4.95 4.05 11.66
N ASN A 171 6.27 4.14 11.54
CA ASN A 171 7.12 5.11 12.23
C ASN A 171 7.92 6.01 11.27
N MET A 172 7.36 6.40 10.13
CA MET A 172 7.95 7.47 9.31
C MET A 172 7.23 8.80 9.55
N LEU A 173 7.46 9.36 10.74
CA LEU A 173 7.57 10.78 11.06
C LEU A 173 8.20 10.88 12.46
#